data_AF-A0A536HLZ9-F1
#
_entry.id   AF-A0A536HLZ9-F1
#
_cell.length_a   1.000
_cell.length_b   1.000
_cell.length_c   1.000
_cell.angle_alpha   90.00
_cell.angle_beta   90.00
_cell.angle_gamma   90.00
#
_symmetry.space_group_name_H-M   'P 1'
#
loop_
_entity.id
_entity.type
_entity.pdbx_description
1 polymer ?
#
loop_
_entity_poly.entity_id
_entity_poly.type
_entity_poly.pdbx_seq_one_letter_code
_entity_poly.pdbx_strand_id
1 'polypeptide(L)'
;MSIPLTMVEVLRGRAVTLWPRAFADGREVPVRSWTVVAGEAGDALATAGSGGVPFRSSWSRLAPPGGAYEVVFRIEVDTPETGHRTVDGAITVVVRSPALQD
;
A
#
# COMPACT_ATOMS: atom_id res chain seq x y z
N MET A 1 6.95 -8.48 -17.03
CA MET A 1 7.00 -7.07 -16.60
C MET A 1 5.96 -6.89 -15.51
N SER A 2 6.35 -6.48 -14.30
CA SER A 2 5.41 -6.13 -13.23
C SER A 2 5.02 -4.66 -13.42
N ILE A 3 3.72 -4.35 -13.40
CA ILE A 3 3.24 -2.97 -13.43
C ILE A 3 2.97 -2.58 -11.99
N PRO A 4 3.57 -1.49 -11.46
CA PRO A 4 3.31 -1.08 -10.09
C PRO A 4 1.81 -0.75 -9.94
N LEU A 5 1.21 -1.25 -8.85
CA LEU A 5 -0.13 -0.83 -8.47
C LEU A 5 -0.05 0.62 -8.01
N THR A 6 -0.55 1.56 -8.82
CA THR A 6 -0.56 2.99 -8.48
C THR A 6 -1.89 3.42 -7.88
N MET A 7 -2.96 2.65 -8.08
CA MET A 7 -4.30 2.95 -7.57
C MET A 7 -5.04 1.69 -7.15
N VAL A 8 -5.84 1.78 -6.08
CA VAL A 8 -6.80 0.77 -5.66
C VAL A 8 -8.15 1.41 -5.37
N GLU A 9 -9.23 0.78 -5.86
CA GLU A 9 -10.59 1.11 -5.43
C GLU A 9 -11.02 0.18 -4.30
N VAL A 10 -11.55 0.75 -3.23
CA VAL A 10 -11.98 0.01 -2.03
C VAL A 10 -13.40 0.42 -1.64
N LEU A 11 -14.13 -0.50 -1.01
CA LEU A 11 -15.43 -0.15 -0.43
C LEU A 11 -15.25 0.44 0.97
N ARG A 12 -16.01 1.49 1.27
CA ARG A 12 -16.00 2.16 2.58
C ARG A 12 -16.24 1.14 3.71
N GLY A 13 -15.34 1.13 4.69
CA GLY A 13 -15.36 0.22 5.84
C GLY A 13 -14.98 -1.23 5.54
N ARG A 14 -14.68 -1.57 4.27
CA ARG A 14 -14.23 -2.92 3.92
C ARG A 14 -12.73 -3.03 4.14
N ALA A 15 -12.33 -4.05 4.90
CA ALA A 15 -10.93 -4.37 5.09
C ALA A 15 -10.28 -4.79 3.76
N VAL A 16 -9.09 -4.26 3.50
CA VAL A 16 -8.20 -4.65 2.42
C VAL A 16 -6.85 -5.08 2.97
N THR A 17 -6.17 -5.93 2.21
CA THR A 17 -4.83 -6.43 2.54
C THR A 17 -3.93 -6.17 1.36
N LEU A 18 -2.83 -5.46 1.59
CA LEU A 18 -1.85 -5.10 0.58
C LEU A 18 -0.49 -5.70 0.97
N TRP A 19 0.15 -6.38 0.01
CA TRP A 19 1.49 -6.93 0.16
C TRP A 19 2.47 -6.06 -0.63
N PRO A 20 3.31 -5.27 0.04
CA PRO A 20 4.42 -4.59 -0.62
C PRO A 20 5.32 -5.63 -1.28
N ARG A 21 5.58 -5.45 -2.57
CA ARG A 21 6.51 -6.26 -3.35
C ARG A 21 7.41 -5.33 -4.14
N ALA A 22 8.64 -5.77 -4.37
CA ALA A 22 9.63 -5.01 -5.11
C ALA A 22 10.20 -5.86 -6.23
N PHE A 23 10.55 -5.21 -7.34
CA PHE A 23 11.11 -5.85 -8.52
C PHE A 23 12.32 -5.06 -9.01
N ALA A 24 13.40 -5.75 -9.36
CA ALA A 24 14.57 -5.20 -10.04
C ALA A 24 14.77 -5.99 -11.33
N ASP A 25 14.90 -5.28 -12.46
CA ASP A 25 15.03 -5.88 -13.80
C ASP A 25 13.99 -6.98 -14.11
N GLY A 26 12.76 -6.77 -13.61
CA GLY A 26 11.64 -7.70 -13.78
C GLY A 26 11.65 -8.93 -12.87
N ARG A 27 12.67 -9.10 -12.00
CA ARG A 27 12.75 -10.15 -10.99
C ARG A 27 12.32 -9.62 -9.62
N GLU A 28 11.50 -10.39 -8.90
CA GLU A 28 11.12 -10.04 -7.52
C GLU A 28 12.35 -10.05 -6.61
N VAL A 29 12.50 -9.00 -5.81
CA VAL A 29 13.55 -8.88 -4.80
C VAL A 29 12.92 -8.96 -3.40
N PRO A 30 13.57 -9.61 -2.42
CA PRO A 30 13.01 -9.75 -1.08
C PRO A 30 12.75 -8.39 -0.43
N VAL A 31 11.52 -8.18 0.01
CA VAL A 31 11.16 -7.09 0.92
C VAL A 31 11.50 -7.51 2.34
N ARG A 32 12.26 -6.69 3.05
CA ARG A 32 12.59 -6.90 4.47
C ARG A 32 11.57 -6.29 5.38
N SER A 33 11.22 -5.04 5.10
CA SER A 33 10.34 -4.23 5.92
C SER A 33 9.59 -3.20 5.07
N TRP A 34 8.48 -2.72 5.61
CA TRP A 34 7.74 -1.60 5.07
C TRP A 34 7.26 -0.70 6.20
N THR A 35 7.15 0.59 5.91
CA THR A 35 6.62 1.61 6.82
C THR A 35 5.76 2.60 6.04
N VAL A 36 4.57 2.92 6.50
CA VAL A 36 3.79 4.06 5.99
C VAL A 36 4.42 5.34 6.51
N VAL A 37 4.92 6.17 5.61
CA VAL A 37 5.68 7.39 5.95
C VAL A 37 4.93 8.69 5.65
N ALA A 38 3.87 8.63 4.83
CA ALA A 38 2.98 9.75 4.56
C ALA A 38 1.62 9.28 4.05
N GLY A 39 0.67 10.21 4.02
CA GLY A 39 -0.68 9.99 3.52
C GLY A 39 -1.68 9.53 4.59
N GLU A 40 -2.84 9.07 4.14
CA GLU A 40 -3.97 8.68 4.97
C GLU A 40 -4.11 7.15 4.99
N ALA A 41 -3.55 6.53 6.03
CA ALA A 41 -3.50 5.08 6.19
C ALA A 41 -4.86 4.45 6.52
N GLY A 42 -5.91 5.23 6.78
CA GLY A 42 -7.20 4.72 7.24
C GLY A 42 -7.08 4.10 8.63
N ASP A 43 -7.92 3.10 8.90
CA ASP A 43 -7.97 2.38 10.18
C ASP A 43 -6.92 1.26 10.25
N ALA A 44 -5.70 1.54 9.79
CA ALA A 44 -4.63 0.55 9.67
C ALA A 44 -4.26 -0.06 11.03
N LEU A 45 -4.15 -1.39 11.09
CA LEU A 45 -3.76 -2.09 12.32
C LEU A 45 -2.30 -1.84 12.71
N ALA A 46 -1.46 -1.56 11.72
CA ALA A 46 -0.05 -1.22 11.89
C ALA A 46 0.40 -0.33 10.73
N THR A 47 1.30 0.61 11.03
CA THR A 47 1.94 1.48 10.03
C THR A 47 3.35 1.03 9.69
N ALA A 48 3.83 -0.09 10.23
CA ALA A 48 5.07 -0.74 9.83
C ALA A 48 4.98 -2.25 9.99
N GLY A 49 5.77 -3.00 9.23
CA GLY A 49 5.82 -4.46 9.29
C GLY A 49 7.03 -5.04 8.57
N SER A 50 7.28 -6.33 8.79
CA SER A 50 8.24 -7.08 7.98
C SER A 50 7.64 -7.40 6.61
N GLY A 51 8.47 -7.74 5.62
CA GLY A 51 8.00 -8.01 4.25
C GLY A 51 7.06 -9.21 4.11
N GLY A 52 7.06 -10.13 5.09
CA GLY A 52 6.10 -11.24 5.14
C GLY A 52 4.74 -10.86 5.76
N VAL A 53 4.64 -9.69 6.38
CA VAL A 53 3.40 -9.21 7.02
C VAL A 53 2.75 -8.19 6.10
N PRO A 54 1.48 -8.34 5.73
CA PRO A 54 0.83 -7.35 4.86
C PRO A 54 0.40 -6.10 5.63
N PHE A 55 0.27 -5.00 4.91
CA PHE A 55 -0.49 -3.84 5.36
C PHE A 55 -1.98 -4.16 5.32
N ARG A 56 -2.67 -4.02 6.44
CA ARG A 56 -4.11 -4.25 6.58
C ARG A 56 -4.78 -2.98 7.05
N SER A 57 -5.78 -2.51 6.29
CA SER A 57 -6.52 -1.30 6.62
C SER A 57 -7.94 -1.34 6.07
N SER A 58 -8.74 -0.37 6.49
CA SER A 58 -10.03 0.00 5.93
C SER A 58 -10.17 1.52 5.97
N TRP A 59 -10.99 2.10 5.10
CA TRP A 59 -11.32 3.51 5.16
C TRP A 59 -12.81 3.68 5.46
N SER A 60 -13.11 4.15 6.66
CA SER A 60 -14.49 4.41 7.11
C SER A 60 -15.07 5.71 6.53
N ARG A 61 -14.22 6.61 6.03
CA ARG A 61 -14.62 7.89 5.42
C ARG A 61 -14.34 7.90 3.92
N LEU A 62 -15.14 8.68 3.20
CA LEU A 62 -14.83 9.04 1.82
C LEU A 62 -13.82 10.18 1.83
N ALA A 63 -12.95 10.22 0.82
CA ALA A 63 -12.15 11.40 0.55
C ALA A 63 -13.07 12.62 0.27
N PRO A 64 -12.58 13.86 0.43
CA PRO A 64 -13.31 15.06 0.01
C PRO A 64 -13.81 14.93 -1.43
N PRO A 65 -14.91 15.61 -1.82
CA PRO A 65 -15.45 15.51 -3.17
C PRO A 65 -14.37 15.71 -4.26
N GLY A 66 -14.30 14.77 -5.19
CA GLY A 66 -13.28 14.77 -6.26
C GLY A 66 -11.87 14.31 -5.84
N GLY A 67 -11.68 13.96 -4.56
CA GLY A 67 -10.40 13.51 -4.02
C GLY A 67 -10.26 12.00 -3.92
N ALA A 68 -9.04 11.58 -3.63
CA ALA A 68 -8.66 10.23 -3.22
C ALA A 68 -7.66 10.34 -2.06
N TYR A 69 -7.51 9.28 -1.28
CA TYR A 69 -6.43 9.20 -0.31
C TYR A 69 -5.14 8.76 -1.01
N GLU A 70 -4.01 9.11 -0.41
CA GLU A 70 -2.70 8.58 -0.79
C GLU A 70 -2.13 7.82 0.41
N VAL A 71 -1.44 6.71 0.15
CA VAL A 71 -0.61 6.03 1.16
C VAL A 71 0.79 5.88 0.59
N VAL A 72 1.78 6.45 1.26
CA VAL A 72 3.19 6.36 0.85
C VAL A 72 3.89 5.36 1.75
N PHE A 73 4.37 4.27 1.14
CA PHE A 73 5.19 3.27 1.78
C PHE A 73 6.67 3.57 1.54
N ARG A 74 7.47 3.43 2.59
CA ARG A 74 8.91 3.24 2.51
C ARG A 74 9.21 1.76 2.67
N ILE A 75 9.87 1.18 1.68
CA ILE A 75 10.13 -0.27 1.58
C ILE A 75 11.63 -0.50 1.62
N GLU A 76 12.08 -1.37 2.52
CA GLU A 76 13.46 -1.85 2.55
C GLU A 76 13.55 -3.18 1.80
N VAL A 77 14.50 -3.29 0.86
CA VAL A 77 14.70 -4.46 0.00
C VAL A 77 16.13 -4.95 0.07
N ASP A 78 16.33 -6.25 -0.07
CA ASP A 78 17.65 -6.83 -0.28
C ASP A 78 18.14 -6.55 -1.71
N THR A 79 19.40 -6.15 -1.85
CA THR A 79 20.05 -6.03 -3.17
C THR A 79 21.40 -6.74 -3.17
N PRO A 80 21.79 -7.37 -4.29
CA PRO A 80 23.08 -8.03 -4.41
C PRO A 80 24.27 -7.10 -4.21
N GLU A 81 24.16 -5.82 -4.60
CA GLU A 81 25.30 -4.89 -4.64
C GLU A 81 25.55 -4.15 -3.33
N THR A 82 24.50 -3.74 -2.61
CA THR A 82 24.63 -2.88 -1.41
C THR A 82 24.14 -3.54 -0.11
N GLY A 83 23.66 -4.79 -0.18
CA GLY A 83 23.11 -5.53 0.95
C GLY A 83 21.68 -5.11 1.31
N HIS A 84 21.33 -3.84 1.19
CA HIS A 84 19.95 -3.34 1.27
C HIS A 84 19.79 -2.01 0.54
N ARG A 85 18.54 -1.69 0.16
CA ARG A 85 18.12 -0.38 -0.37
C ARG A 85 16.74 0.00 0.16
N THR A 86 16.46 1.29 0.14
CA THR A 86 15.14 1.83 0.46
C THR A 86 14.49 2.38 -0.80
N VAL A 87 13.22 2.07 -1.00
CA VAL A 87 12.40 2.57 -2.11
C VAL A 87 11.08 3.08 -1.56
N ASP A 88 10.68 4.28 -1.97
CA ASP A 88 9.37 4.82 -1.63
C ASP A 88 8.38 4.49 -2.75
N GLY A 89 7.15 4.10 -2.39
CA GLY A 89 6.07 3.78 -3.31
C GLY A 89 4.75 4.33 -2.81
N ALA A 90 4.03 5.03 -3.69
CA ALA A 90 2.73 5.62 -3.37
C ALA A 90 1.60 4.83 -4.02
N ILE A 91 0.51 4.65 -3.28
CA ILE A 91 -0.77 4.16 -3.82
C ILE A 91 -1.85 5.21 -3.61
N THR A 92 -2.61 5.47 -4.66
CA THR A 92 -3.87 6.20 -4.57
C THR A 92 -4.98 5.26 -4.13
N VAL A 93 -5.74 5.62 -3.10
CA VAL A 93 -6.87 4.85 -2.58
C VAL A 93 -8.16 5.60 -2.85
N VAL A 94 -8.98 5.06 -3.73
CA VAL A 94 -10.31 5.58 -4.06
C VAL A 94 -11.34 4.81 -3.24
N VAL A 95 -11.97 5.48 -2.28
CA VAL A 95 -13.00 4.87 -1.44
C VAL A 95 -14.37 5.09 -2.10
N ARG A 96 -15.07 3.99 -2.38
CA ARG A 96 -16.43 4.00 -2.92
C ARG A 96 -17.42 3.64 -1.81
N SER A 97 -18.59 4.28 -1.84
CA SER A 97 -19.71 3.81 -1.01
C SER A 97 -20.16 2.43 -1.50
N PRO A 98 -20.54 1.51 -0.60
CA PRO A 98 -21.25 0.29 -1.01
C PRO A 98 -22.51 0.68 -1.78
N ALA A 99 -22.82 -0.02 -2.86
CA ALA A 99 -24.15 0.06 -3.45
C ALA A 99 -25.16 -0.46 -2.41
N LEU A 100 -26.26 0.26 -2.23
CA LEU A 100 -27.42 -0.32 -1.54
C LEU A 100 -27.91 -1.47 -2.42
N GLN A 101 -27.90 -2.69 -1.88
CA GLN A 101 -28.69 -3.77 -2.47
C GLN A 101 -30.10 -3.58 -1.92
N ASP A 102 -31.03 -3.20 -2.80
CA ASP A 102 -32.47 -3.23 -2.52
C ASP A 102 -32.95 -4.67 -2.31
#